data_AF-A0A4Y2M3M9-F1
#
_entry.id   AF-A0A4Y2M3M9-F1
#
_cell.length_a   1.000
_cell.length_b   1.000
_cell.length_c   1.000
_cell.angle_alpha   90.00
_cell.angle_beta   90.00
_cell.angle_gamma   90.00
#
_symmetry.space_group_name_H-M   'P 1'
#
loop_
_entity.id
_entity.type
_entity.pdbx_description
1 polymer ?
#
loop_
_entity_poly.entity_id
_entity_poly.type
_entity_poly.pdbx_seq_one_letter_code
_entity_poly.pdbx_strand_id
1 'polypeptide(L)'
;MNRTDNLYWLDSGSSEEDASYKKYSIVTDRSSEYSYSEGEDLSQEGYTSSVDIGSDTEVEDDKHVIFIFYKTLSIKLLRKFSIRHLDIITSVQHLISNYSQVSYGILPTEINYAKKSHCVGYLHRYAACHAALVFDAVSDIFDPSSSDILSPKLHKKSMNVMFLGGGPGNDLVGFLTALYSHHHHLFDLDVTVVDKMSGWEDVFNETVENLRGVDCG
;
A
#
# COMPACT_ATOMS: atom_id res chain seq x y z
N MET A 1 -0.15 30.14 18.39
CA MET A 1 -1.39 29.34 18.53
C MET A 1 -1.29 28.19 17.55
N ASN A 2 -0.78 27.04 18.03
CA ASN A 2 -0.62 25.84 17.20
C ASN A 2 -1.95 25.11 17.11
N ARG A 3 -2.53 25.07 15.90
CA ARG A 3 -3.71 24.27 15.60
C ARG A 3 -3.21 22.95 15.01
N THR A 4 -3.14 21.93 15.86
CA THR A 4 -2.93 20.55 15.42
C THR A 4 -4.24 20.06 14.80
N ASP A 5 -4.31 20.08 13.47
CA ASP A 5 -5.38 19.44 12.72
C ASP A 5 -5.15 17.92 12.73
N ASN A 6 -5.68 17.25 13.75
CA ASN A 6 -5.78 15.79 13.79
C ASN A 6 -6.81 15.34 12.74
N LEU A 7 -6.36 15.04 11.53
CA LEU A 7 -7.17 14.34 10.52
C LEU A 7 -7.25 12.86 10.91
N TYR A 8 -8.40 12.47 11.47
CA TYR A 8 -8.71 11.07 11.73
C TYR A 8 -8.85 10.34 10.39
N TRP A 9 -7.93 9.42 10.12
CA TRP A 9 -8.14 8.40 9.11
C TRP A 9 -9.30 7.54 9.58
N LEU A 10 -10.35 7.45 8.76
CA LEU A 10 -11.54 6.67 9.06
C LEU A 10 -11.16 5.19 9.06
N ASP A 11 -10.78 4.70 10.25
CA ASP A 11 -10.73 3.29 10.53
C ASP A 11 -12.15 2.75 10.36
N SER A 12 -12.31 1.87 9.37
CA SER A 12 -13.62 1.33 8.99
C SER A 12 -13.95 0.16 9.92
N GLY A 13 -14.24 0.48 11.18
CA GLY A 13 -14.96 -0.39 12.11
C GLY A 13 -16.42 0.06 12.19
N SER A 14 -17.31 -0.84 11.80
CA SER A 14 -18.78 -0.71 11.76
C SER A 14 -19.45 -0.11 13.01
N SER A 15 -20.41 0.80 12.81
CA SER A 15 -21.51 1.17 13.73
C SER A 15 -22.81 0.54 13.19
N GLU A 16 -23.83 0.06 13.92
CA GLU A 16 -24.33 0.05 15.31
C GLU A 16 -25.47 -1.03 15.27
N GLU A 17 -25.85 -1.84 16.27
CA GLU A 17 -26.42 -1.49 17.57
C GLU A 17 -26.70 -2.80 18.39
N ASP A 18 -26.50 -2.70 19.70
CA ASP A 18 -27.09 -3.42 20.85
C ASP A 18 -26.80 -4.89 21.26
N ALA A 19 -26.47 -4.98 22.57
CA ALA A 19 -26.61 -6.07 23.54
C ALA A 19 -25.65 -7.29 23.51
N SER A 20 -24.60 -7.21 24.36
CA SER A 20 -24.16 -8.19 25.37
C SER A 20 -22.64 -8.30 25.43
N TYR A 21 -22.04 -7.63 26.43
CA TYR A 21 -20.63 -7.72 26.72
C TYR A 21 -20.26 -9.14 27.21
N LYS A 22 -19.67 -9.95 26.32
CA LYS A 22 -18.83 -11.08 26.74
C LYS A 22 -17.35 -10.67 26.65
N LYS A 23 -16.80 -10.38 27.82
CA LYS A 23 -15.37 -10.19 28.09
C LYS A 23 -14.62 -11.49 27.75
N TYR A 24 -13.97 -11.55 26.59
CA TYR A 24 -12.97 -12.57 26.33
C TYR A 24 -11.64 -12.10 26.93
N SER A 25 -11.35 -12.58 28.13
CA SER A 25 -10.02 -12.55 28.72
C SER A 25 -9.16 -13.59 28.03
N ILE A 26 -8.16 -13.15 27.27
CA ILE A 26 -7.03 -14.00 26.87
C ILE A 26 -6.19 -14.21 28.14
N VAL A 27 -6.34 -15.39 28.74
CA VAL A 27 -5.44 -15.88 29.78
C VAL A 27 -4.16 -16.28 29.07
N THR A 28 -3.13 -15.45 29.14
CA THR A 28 -1.75 -15.91 28.90
C THR A 28 -1.36 -16.75 30.11
N ASP A 29 -1.51 -18.07 29.98
CA ASP A 29 -1.07 -19.03 30.97
C ASP A 29 0.46 -19.06 30.96
N ARG A 30 1.07 -18.23 31.80
CA ARG A 30 2.52 -18.16 32.01
C ARG A 30 2.81 -18.71 33.39
N SER A 31 2.69 -20.03 33.52
CA SER A 31 3.11 -20.79 34.69
C SER A 31 4.49 -21.41 34.39
N SER A 32 5.54 -20.69 34.76
CA SER A 32 6.90 -21.24 34.85
C SER A 32 7.10 -21.81 36.24
N GLU A 33 6.91 -23.12 36.40
CA GLU A 33 7.41 -23.85 37.57
C GLU A 33 8.79 -24.42 37.24
N TYR A 34 9.80 -23.94 37.97
CA TYR A 34 11.12 -24.54 38.01
C TYR A 34 11.06 -25.83 38.82
N SER A 35 11.47 -26.95 38.23
CA SER A 35 11.91 -28.12 38.99
C SER A 35 13.26 -28.60 38.45
N TYR A 36 14.24 -28.63 39.34
CA TYR A 36 15.57 -29.18 39.13
C TYR A 36 15.50 -30.71 39.04
N SER A 37 16.21 -31.30 38.10
CA SER A 37 16.71 -32.68 38.19
C SER A 37 17.96 -32.82 37.33
N GLU A 38 19.08 -33.15 37.98
CA GLU A 38 20.37 -33.48 37.37
C GLU A 38 20.29 -34.83 36.63
N GLY A 39 21.05 -34.96 35.53
CA GLY A 39 21.25 -36.21 34.81
C GLY A 39 22.06 -35.99 33.54
N GLU A 40 23.18 -36.71 33.42
CA GLU A 40 24.34 -36.47 32.55
C GLU A 40 24.16 -36.86 31.07
N ASP A 41 25.02 -36.23 30.25
CA ASP A 41 25.87 -36.81 29.18
C ASP A 41 25.50 -36.67 27.67
N LEU A 42 26.45 -35.99 26.98
CA LEU A 42 26.94 -36.09 25.59
C LEU A 42 25.98 -36.11 24.38
N SER A 43 25.95 -35.00 23.63
CA SER A 43 26.61 -34.91 22.31
C SER A 43 26.35 -33.54 21.64
N GLN A 44 27.43 -32.84 21.31
CA GLN A 44 27.42 -31.66 20.46
C GLN A 44 27.23 -32.09 19.00
N GLU A 45 26.17 -31.64 18.35
CA GLU A 45 26.23 -31.29 16.92
C GLU A 45 25.47 -29.98 16.70
N GLY A 46 26.20 -29.01 16.15
CA GLY A 46 25.72 -27.66 15.91
C GLY A 46 24.70 -27.63 14.79
N TYR A 47 23.53 -27.06 15.09
CA TYR A 47 22.59 -26.60 14.10
C TYR A 47 22.31 -25.13 14.40
N THR A 48 23.16 -24.24 13.91
CA THR A 48 22.81 -22.82 13.83
C THR A 48 21.81 -22.69 12.68
N SER A 49 20.52 -22.83 13.00
CA SER A 49 19.44 -22.36 12.14
C SER A 49 19.54 -20.84 12.09
N SER A 50 20.15 -20.32 11.02
CA SER A 50 20.05 -18.91 10.66
C SER A 50 18.60 -18.65 10.27
N VAL A 51 17.80 -18.25 11.25
CA VAL A 51 16.47 -17.71 11.00
C VAL A 51 16.70 -16.35 10.36
N ASP A 52 16.38 -16.23 9.08
CA ASP A 52 16.24 -14.95 8.39
C ASP A 52 15.12 -14.17 9.05
N ILE A 53 15.48 -13.33 10.02
CA ILE A 53 14.57 -12.39 10.71
C ILE A 53 14.50 -11.06 9.93
N GLY A 54 15.25 -10.92 8.82
CA GLY A 54 15.41 -9.67 8.07
C GLY A 54 14.39 -9.39 6.97
N SER A 55 13.69 -10.39 6.42
CA SER A 55 12.84 -10.18 5.24
C SER A 55 11.51 -9.52 5.53
N ASP A 56 10.85 -9.93 6.62
CA ASP A 56 9.46 -9.54 6.86
C ASP A 56 9.35 -8.08 7.35
N THR A 57 10.36 -7.61 8.08
CA THR A 57 10.41 -6.23 8.58
C THR A 57 10.66 -5.20 7.46
N GLU A 58 11.48 -5.53 6.46
CA GLU A 58 11.76 -4.61 5.34
C GLU A 58 10.57 -4.47 4.39
N VAL A 59 9.82 -5.56 4.16
CA VAL A 59 8.60 -5.57 3.34
C VAL A 59 7.47 -4.77 4.00
N GLU A 60 7.33 -4.84 5.33
CA GLU A 60 6.37 -4.02 6.07
C GLU A 60 6.73 -2.52 6.01
N ASP A 61 8.02 -2.20 6.03
CA ASP A 61 8.51 -0.82 5.89
C ASP A 61 8.21 -0.23 4.50
N ASP A 62 8.34 -1.01 3.42
CA ASP A 62 8.01 -0.56 2.06
C ASP A 62 6.52 -0.27 1.87
N LYS A 63 5.65 -1.12 2.41
CA LYS A 63 4.19 -0.86 2.41
C LYS A 63 3.86 0.38 3.24
N HIS A 64 4.62 0.64 4.31
CA HIS A 64 4.49 1.87 5.06
C HIS A 64 4.86 3.11 4.22
N VAL A 65 5.92 3.04 3.41
CA VAL A 65 6.29 4.11 2.47
C VAL A 65 5.16 4.40 1.48
N ILE A 66 4.55 3.36 0.89
CA ILE A 66 3.39 3.50 -0.01
C ILE A 66 2.22 4.21 0.71
N PHE A 67 1.92 3.81 1.94
CA PHE A 67 0.86 4.44 2.74
C PHE A 67 1.16 5.93 2.99
N ILE A 68 2.38 6.25 3.43
CA ILE A 68 2.80 7.64 3.69
C ILE A 68 2.76 8.48 2.41
N PHE A 69 3.16 7.92 1.27
CA PHE A 69 3.08 8.59 -0.02
C PHE A 69 1.65 9.01 -0.34
N TYR A 70 0.69 8.08 -0.31
CA TYR A 70 -0.69 8.37 -0.65
C TYR A 70 -1.40 9.23 0.39
N LYS A 71 -1.05 9.11 1.67
CA LYS A 71 -1.50 10.02 2.73
C LYS A 71 -1.04 11.45 2.45
N THR A 72 0.23 11.64 2.11
CA THR A 72 0.81 12.96 1.82
C THR A 72 0.22 13.55 0.55
N LEU A 73 0.09 12.76 -0.52
CA LEU A 73 -0.56 13.16 -1.75
C LEU A 73 -2.02 13.58 -1.49
N SER A 74 -2.78 12.82 -0.71
CA SER A 74 -4.17 13.16 -0.37
C SER A 74 -4.26 14.52 0.33
N ILE A 75 -3.42 14.78 1.34
CA ILE A 75 -3.37 16.06 2.06
C ILE A 75 -3.02 17.22 1.11
N LYS A 76 -2.04 17.02 0.23
CA LYS A 76 -1.65 18.01 -0.79
C LYS A 76 -2.82 18.37 -1.69
N LEU A 77 -3.54 17.36 -2.18
CA LEU A 77 -4.66 17.54 -3.11
C LEU A 77 -5.90 18.14 -2.45
N LEU A 78 -6.16 17.82 -1.17
CA LEU A 78 -7.21 18.50 -0.38
C LEU A 78 -7.02 20.01 -0.39
N ARG A 79 -5.78 20.44 -0.13
CA ARG A 79 -5.40 21.86 -0.13
C ARG A 79 -5.47 22.45 -1.53
N LYS A 80 -4.85 21.79 -2.51
CA LYS A 80 -4.79 22.27 -3.91
C LYS A 80 -6.17 22.51 -4.51
N PHE A 81 -7.11 21.59 -4.27
CA PHE A 81 -8.46 21.66 -4.85
C PHE A 81 -9.50 22.25 -3.90
N SER A 82 -9.10 22.78 -2.74
CA SER A 82 -10.02 23.35 -1.73
C SER A 82 -11.19 22.42 -1.37
N ILE A 83 -10.91 21.12 -1.24
CA ILE A 83 -11.93 20.11 -0.93
C ILE A 83 -12.18 20.08 0.58
N ARG A 84 -13.45 20.15 0.99
CA ARG A 84 -13.82 20.11 2.41
C ARG A 84 -13.81 18.66 2.89
N HIS A 85 -13.52 18.48 4.18
CA HIS A 85 -13.51 17.15 4.81
C HIS A 85 -14.84 16.40 4.63
N LEU A 86 -15.98 17.11 4.72
CA LEU A 86 -17.30 16.51 4.51
C LEU A 86 -17.45 15.93 3.10
N ASP A 87 -16.89 16.61 2.08
CA ASP A 87 -16.96 16.15 0.70
C ASP A 87 -16.16 14.84 0.51
N ILE A 88 -15.10 14.63 1.30
CA ILE A 88 -14.35 13.36 1.32
C ILE A 88 -15.15 12.25 1.95
N ILE A 89 -15.77 12.49 3.11
CA ILE A 89 -16.61 11.48 3.78
C ILE A 89 -17.69 11.00 2.82
N THR A 90 -18.42 11.93 2.19
CA THR A 90 -19.45 11.60 1.20
C THR A 90 -18.87 10.85 0.00
N SER A 91 -17.69 11.27 -0.48
CA SER A 91 -17.02 10.60 -1.60
C SER A 91 -16.61 9.16 -1.25
N VAL A 92 -16.05 8.93 -0.06
CA VAL A 92 -15.68 7.58 0.42
C VAL A 92 -16.91 6.70 0.57
N GLN A 93 -17.99 7.20 1.17
CA GLN A 93 -19.25 6.45 1.30
C GLN A 93 -19.82 6.08 -0.07
N HIS A 94 -19.83 7.03 -1.01
CA HIS A 94 -20.26 6.79 -2.38
C HIS A 94 -19.40 5.73 -3.07
N LEU A 95 -18.09 5.77 -2.90
CA LEU A 95 -17.18 4.77 -3.46
C LEU A 95 -17.47 3.39 -2.84
N ILE A 96 -17.53 3.28 -1.51
CA ILE A 96 -17.82 2.02 -0.81
C ILE A 96 -19.12 1.39 -1.33
N SER A 97 -20.18 2.19 -1.47
CA SER A 97 -21.48 1.73 -1.96
C SER A 97 -21.43 1.24 -3.41
N ASN A 98 -20.64 1.87 -4.28
CA ASN A 98 -20.49 1.43 -5.67
C ASN A 98 -19.62 0.18 -5.78
N TYR A 99 -18.47 0.15 -5.09
CA TYR A 99 -17.54 -0.98 -5.14
C TYR A 99 -18.11 -2.24 -4.50
N SER A 100 -19.00 -2.13 -3.50
CA SER A 100 -19.67 -3.30 -2.90
C SER A 100 -20.69 -3.98 -3.83
N GLN A 101 -21.05 -3.34 -4.93
CA GLN A 101 -22.03 -3.81 -5.90
C GLN A 101 -21.39 -4.18 -7.25
N VAL A 102 -20.05 -4.28 -7.31
CA VAL A 102 -19.35 -4.72 -8.52
C VAL A 102 -19.80 -6.13 -8.89
N SER A 103 -20.17 -6.31 -10.15
CA SER A 103 -20.56 -7.61 -10.71
C SER A 103 -19.87 -7.80 -12.05
N TYR A 104 -19.23 -8.97 -12.26
CA TYR A 104 -18.43 -9.27 -13.45
C TYR A 104 -17.38 -8.21 -13.81
N GLY A 105 -16.78 -7.57 -12.79
CA GLY A 105 -15.80 -6.50 -12.98
C GLY A 105 -16.39 -5.17 -13.46
N ILE A 106 -17.71 -5.02 -13.43
CA ILE A 106 -18.43 -3.82 -13.87
C ILE A 106 -19.06 -3.15 -12.64
N LEU A 107 -18.84 -1.84 -12.52
CA LEU A 107 -19.49 -1.00 -11.50
C LEU A 107 -20.97 -0.77 -11.88
N PRO A 108 -21.88 -0.68 -10.89
CA PRO A 108 -23.30 -0.38 -11.15
C PRO A 108 -23.49 1.03 -11.72
N THR A 109 -22.58 1.96 -11.42
CA THR A 109 -22.57 3.32 -11.94
C THR A 109 -21.12 3.78 -12.09
N GLU A 110 -20.80 4.46 -13.19
CA GLU A 110 -19.47 5.02 -13.39
C GLU A 110 -19.19 6.13 -12.37
N ILE A 111 -18.03 6.03 -11.71
CA ILE A 111 -17.58 7.05 -10.77
C ILE A 111 -17.03 8.23 -11.56
N ASN A 112 -17.61 9.41 -11.36
CA ASN A 112 -17.13 10.63 -12.01
C ASN A 112 -15.84 11.15 -11.34
N TYR A 113 -14.68 10.80 -11.90
CA TYR A 113 -13.38 11.29 -11.44
C TYR A 113 -13.00 12.69 -11.96
N ALA A 114 -13.84 13.35 -12.76
CA ALA A 114 -13.68 14.79 -13.00
C ALA A 114 -13.96 15.60 -11.71
N LYS A 115 -14.74 15.04 -10.78
CA LYS A 115 -14.97 15.63 -9.45
C LYS A 115 -13.81 15.27 -8.52
N LYS A 116 -12.95 16.26 -8.20
CA LYS A 116 -11.72 16.04 -7.41
C LYS A 116 -11.96 15.46 -6.01
N SER A 117 -13.14 15.67 -5.41
CA SER A 117 -13.50 15.01 -4.15
C SER A 117 -13.59 13.49 -4.29
N HIS A 118 -14.06 12.97 -5.44
CA HIS A 118 -14.08 11.52 -5.71
C HIS A 118 -12.68 10.96 -5.89
N CYS A 119 -11.78 11.70 -6.57
CA CYS A 119 -10.38 11.32 -6.66
C CYS A 119 -9.74 11.20 -5.28
N VAL A 120 -9.86 12.25 -4.45
CA VAL A 120 -9.24 12.26 -3.12
C VAL A 120 -9.92 11.25 -2.17
N GLY A 121 -11.23 11.04 -2.30
CA GLY A 121 -11.92 9.96 -1.59
C GLY A 121 -11.37 8.58 -1.96
N TYR A 122 -11.05 8.36 -3.23
CA TYR A 122 -10.42 7.11 -3.69
C TYR A 122 -9.00 6.97 -3.15
N LEU A 123 -8.20 8.06 -3.17
CA LEU A 123 -6.86 8.05 -2.58
C LEU A 123 -6.89 7.69 -1.10
N HIS A 124 -7.82 8.26 -0.36
CA HIS A 124 -8.02 7.97 1.06
C HIS A 124 -8.39 6.50 1.32
N ARG A 125 -9.19 5.88 0.45
CA ARG A 125 -9.77 4.57 0.74
C ARG A 125 -9.01 3.40 0.12
N TYR A 126 -8.49 3.57 -1.10
CA TYR A 126 -8.09 2.44 -1.94
C TYR A 126 -6.66 2.54 -2.48
N ALA A 127 -6.13 3.75 -2.72
CA ALA A 127 -4.89 3.89 -3.48
C ALA A 127 -3.68 3.18 -2.85
N ALA A 128 -3.46 3.37 -1.54
CA ALA A 128 -2.36 2.70 -0.85
C ALA A 128 -2.49 1.17 -0.87
N CYS A 129 -3.69 0.64 -0.65
CA CYS A 129 -3.94 -0.79 -0.69
C CYS A 129 -3.73 -1.36 -2.10
N HIS A 130 -4.22 -0.69 -3.14
CA HIS A 130 -4.04 -1.13 -4.52
C HIS A 130 -2.58 -1.06 -4.96
N ALA A 131 -1.86 -0.01 -4.59
CA ALA A 131 -0.42 0.09 -4.85
C ALA A 131 0.37 -0.99 -4.09
N ALA A 132 0.00 -1.31 -2.85
CA ALA A 132 0.61 -2.41 -2.09
C ALA A 132 0.37 -3.78 -2.73
N LEU A 133 -0.81 -4.03 -3.31
CA LEU A 133 -1.07 -5.25 -4.08
C LEU A 133 -0.19 -5.34 -5.34
N VAL A 134 0.05 -4.21 -6.01
CA VAL A 134 0.97 -4.17 -7.15
C VAL A 134 2.40 -4.41 -6.69
N PHE A 135 2.82 -3.80 -5.58
CA PHE A 135 4.12 -4.05 -4.97
C PHE A 135 4.31 -5.55 -4.71
N ASP A 136 3.38 -6.21 -4.02
CA ASP A 136 3.47 -7.65 -3.73
C ASP A 136 3.61 -8.47 -5.02
N ALA A 137 2.73 -8.22 -6.00
CA ALA A 137 2.76 -8.96 -7.27
C ALA A 137 4.05 -8.73 -8.08
N VAL A 138 4.62 -7.52 -8.04
CA VAL A 138 5.85 -7.18 -8.76
C VAL A 138 7.08 -7.69 -8.02
N SER A 139 7.09 -7.64 -6.68
CA SER A 139 8.15 -8.20 -5.85
C SER A 139 8.27 -9.71 -6.07
N ASP A 140 7.13 -10.43 -6.13
CA ASP A 140 7.12 -11.85 -6.49
C ASP A 140 7.74 -12.09 -7.88
N ILE A 141 7.51 -11.19 -8.84
CA ILE A 141 8.07 -11.27 -10.19
C ILE A 141 9.59 -10.96 -10.20
N PHE A 142 10.04 -10.08 -9.32
CA PHE A 142 11.45 -9.67 -9.21
C PHE A 142 12.27 -10.58 -8.32
N ASP A 143 11.62 -11.44 -7.52
CA ASP A 143 12.30 -12.47 -6.77
C ASP A 143 13.13 -13.36 -7.72
N PRO A 144 14.47 -13.41 -7.56
CA PRO A 144 15.33 -14.28 -8.36
C PRO A 144 14.92 -15.75 -8.33
N SER A 145 14.17 -16.18 -7.30
CA SER A 145 13.69 -17.56 -7.15
C SER A 145 12.47 -17.89 -8.02
N SER A 146 11.74 -16.88 -8.53
CA SER A 146 10.41 -17.07 -9.11
C SER A 146 10.41 -17.30 -10.62
N SER A 147 11.36 -16.73 -11.39
CA SER A 147 11.40 -16.91 -12.85
C SER A 147 12.67 -16.40 -13.56
N ASP A 148 13.38 -17.30 -14.24
CA ASP A 148 14.49 -16.98 -15.16
C ASP A 148 14.06 -16.21 -16.43
N ILE A 149 12.77 -16.16 -16.75
CA ILE A 149 12.28 -15.61 -18.03
C ILE A 149 12.39 -14.08 -18.05
N LEU A 150 12.25 -13.44 -16.89
CA LEU A 150 12.21 -11.98 -16.78
C LEU A 150 13.56 -11.38 -16.42
N SER A 151 14.49 -12.16 -15.85
CA SER A 151 15.83 -11.72 -15.48
C SER A 151 16.59 -10.99 -16.62
N PRO A 152 16.54 -11.41 -17.91
CA PRO A 152 17.27 -10.71 -18.97
C PRO A 152 16.66 -9.35 -19.31
N LYS A 153 15.39 -9.12 -18.96
CA LYS A 153 14.71 -7.82 -19.13
C LYS A 153 15.01 -6.88 -17.95
N LEU A 154 15.11 -7.43 -16.74
CA LEU A 154 15.38 -6.70 -15.50
C LEU A 154 16.83 -6.20 -15.43
N HIS A 155 17.78 -6.90 -16.05
CA HIS A 155 19.19 -6.49 -16.10
C HIS A 155 19.52 -5.46 -17.20
N LYS A 156 18.52 -4.89 -17.87
CA LYS A 156 18.75 -3.82 -18.86
C LYS A 156 18.94 -2.47 -18.16
N LYS A 157 19.81 -1.64 -18.72
CA LYS A 157 20.02 -0.26 -18.23
C LYS A 157 18.79 0.64 -18.41
N SER A 158 17.97 0.33 -19.41
CA SER A 158 16.76 1.06 -19.77
C SER A 158 15.57 0.11 -19.87
N MET A 159 14.43 0.51 -19.33
CA MET A 159 13.18 -0.24 -19.39
C MET A 159 12.02 0.66 -19.81
N ASN A 160 11.15 0.15 -20.67
CA ASN A 160 9.86 0.78 -20.97
C ASN A 160 8.76 -0.03 -20.31
N VAL A 161 7.89 0.65 -19.56
CA VAL A 161 6.80 0.04 -18.80
C VAL A 161 5.50 0.76 -19.13
N MET A 162 4.45 -0.02 -19.41
CA MET A 162 3.11 0.49 -19.65
C MET A 162 2.15 -0.04 -18.58
N PHE A 163 1.45 0.88 -17.92
CA PHE A 163 0.41 0.57 -16.95
C PHE A 163 -0.98 0.78 -17.56
N LEU A 164 -1.85 -0.23 -17.44
CA LEU A 164 -3.22 -0.21 -17.97
C LEU A 164 -4.21 -0.14 -16.81
N GLY A 165 -4.96 0.96 -16.73
CA GLY A 165 -5.85 1.24 -15.60
C GLY A 165 -5.14 1.84 -14.38
N GLY A 166 -4.02 2.55 -14.60
CA GLY A 166 -3.17 3.04 -13.52
C GLY A 166 -3.80 4.11 -12.62
N GLY A 167 -4.92 4.71 -13.03
CA GLY A 167 -5.70 5.69 -12.27
C GLY A 167 -4.84 6.85 -11.77
N PRO A 168 -4.75 7.06 -10.44
CA PRO A 168 -3.90 8.10 -9.87
C PRO A 168 -2.39 7.75 -9.87
N GLY A 169 -2.00 6.59 -10.38
CA GLY A 169 -0.62 6.08 -10.38
C GLY A 169 -0.38 4.92 -9.40
N ASN A 170 -1.40 4.15 -9.04
CA ASN A 170 -1.27 3.02 -8.11
C ASN A 170 -0.21 2.03 -8.60
N ASP A 171 -0.34 1.61 -9.86
CA ASP A 171 0.58 0.65 -10.46
C ASP A 171 2.01 1.19 -10.53
N LEU A 172 2.16 2.47 -10.90
CA LEU A 172 3.45 3.15 -10.96
C LEU A 172 4.13 3.15 -9.58
N VAL A 173 3.43 3.56 -8.53
CA VAL A 173 4.00 3.65 -7.17
C VAL A 173 4.35 2.28 -6.63
N GLY A 174 3.47 1.28 -6.78
CA GLY A 174 3.74 -0.09 -6.35
C GLY A 174 4.94 -0.69 -7.09
N PHE A 175 4.98 -0.53 -8.42
CA PHE A 175 6.08 -0.99 -9.26
C PHE A 175 7.41 -0.33 -8.90
N LEU A 176 7.44 1.00 -8.73
CA LEU A 176 8.66 1.71 -8.37
C LEU A 176 9.18 1.32 -6.99
N THR A 177 8.26 1.09 -6.04
CA THR A 177 8.63 0.60 -4.70
C THR A 177 9.28 -0.76 -4.80
N ALA A 178 8.65 -1.73 -5.51
CA ALA A 178 9.22 -3.06 -5.69
C ALA A 178 10.55 -3.03 -6.45
N LEU A 179 10.66 -2.17 -7.47
CA LEU A 179 11.89 -1.99 -8.22
C LEU A 179 13.02 -1.46 -7.32
N TYR A 180 12.71 -0.50 -6.45
CA TYR A 180 13.66 0.05 -5.50
C TYR A 180 14.14 -1.01 -4.50
N SER A 181 13.22 -1.83 -3.98
CA SER A 181 13.53 -2.87 -2.98
C SER A 181 14.34 -4.04 -3.55
N HIS A 182 14.13 -4.41 -4.83
CA HIS A 182 14.74 -5.61 -5.41
C HIS A 182 15.85 -5.33 -6.44
N HIS A 183 15.91 -4.16 -7.07
CA HIS A 183 16.77 -3.92 -8.23
C HIS A 183 17.39 -2.50 -8.28
N HIS A 184 18.51 -2.33 -7.58
CA HIS A 184 19.26 -1.06 -7.51
C HIS A 184 20.04 -0.65 -8.79
N HIS A 185 19.88 -1.35 -9.92
CA HIS A 185 20.69 -1.16 -11.13
C HIS A 185 19.94 -0.61 -12.34
N LEU A 186 18.67 -0.25 -12.18
CA LEU A 186 17.86 0.31 -13.26
C LEU A 186 17.97 1.84 -13.25
N PHE A 187 18.60 2.39 -14.30
CA PHE A 187 19.00 3.81 -14.33
C PHE A 187 18.09 4.67 -15.21
N ASP A 188 17.32 4.05 -16.11
CA ASP A 188 16.45 4.76 -17.04
C ASP A 188 15.11 4.01 -17.22
N LEU A 189 14.01 4.69 -16.87
CA LEU A 189 12.66 4.13 -16.90
C LEU A 189 11.75 5.05 -17.72
N ASP A 190 11.24 4.52 -18.82
CA ASP A 190 10.22 5.17 -19.64
C ASP A 190 8.83 4.60 -19.28
N VAL A 191 7.95 5.45 -18.76
CA VAL A 191 6.65 5.06 -18.23
C VAL A 191 5.53 5.63 -19.07
N THR A 192 4.62 4.76 -19.51
CA THR A 192 3.32 5.15 -20.08
C THR A 192 2.19 4.68 -19.19
N VAL A 193 1.24 5.57 -18.85
CA VAL A 193 0.01 5.21 -18.14
C VAL A 193 -1.19 5.44 -19.04
N VAL A 194 -2.02 4.42 -19.19
CA VAL A 194 -3.25 4.46 -19.97
C VAL A 194 -4.42 4.17 -19.04
N ASP A 195 -5.41 5.05 -18.98
CA ASP A 195 -6.62 4.85 -18.18
C ASP A 195 -7.88 5.14 -18.98
N LYS A 196 -8.93 4.35 -18.76
CA LYS A 196 -10.24 4.54 -19.40
C LYS A 196 -11.00 5.70 -18.74
N MET A 197 -10.80 5.92 -17.44
CA MET A 197 -11.51 6.90 -16.64
C MET A 197 -10.84 8.27 -16.78
N SER A 198 -11.55 9.21 -17.41
CA SER A 198 -11.11 10.61 -17.46
C SER A 198 -11.13 11.27 -16.08
N GLY A 199 -10.27 12.26 -15.86
CA GLY A 199 -10.26 13.11 -14.65
C GLY A 199 -9.10 12.86 -13.69
N TRP A 200 -8.33 11.78 -13.91
CA TRP A 200 -7.13 11.46 -13.15
C TRP A 200 -5.92 12.33 -13.48
N GLU A 201 -5.88 12.99 -14.64
CA GLU A 201 -4.70 13.71 -15.15
C GLU A 201 -4.04 14.62 -14.10
N ASP A 202 -4.80 15.53 -13.48
CA ASP A 202 -4.24 16.42 -12.46
C ASP A 202 -3.70 15.68 -11.22
N VAL A 203 -4.29 14.54 -10.88
CA VAL A 203 -3.88 13.72 -9.73
C VAL A 203 -2.61 12.95 -10.08
N PHE A 204 -2.59 12.34 -11.26
CA PHE A 204 -1.44 11.60 -11.77
C PHE A 204 -0.23 12.51 -11.96
N ASN A 205 -0.42 13.72 -12.49
CA ASN A 205 0.64 14.72 -12.58
C ASN A 205 1.22 15.03 -11.19
N GLU A 206 0.37 15.17 -10.17
CA GLU A 206 0.83 15.40 -8.80
C GLU A 206 1.53 14.18 -8.18
N THR A 207 1.11 12.96 -8.54
CA THR A 207 1.83 11.73 -8.21
C THR A 207 3.24 11.75 -8.79
N VAL A 208 3.37 12.05 -10.09
CA VAL A 208 4.66 12.13 -10.77
C VAL A 208 5.55 13.22 -10.18
N GLU A 209 5.00 14.41 -9.91
CA GLU A 209 5.77 15.50 -9.30
C GLU A 209 6.20 15.17 -7.86
N ASN A 210 5.39 14.46 -7.08
CA ASN A 210 5.81 13.99 -5.75
C ASN A 210 6.91 12.93 -5.84
N LEU A 211 6.88 12.05 -6.85
CA LEU A 211 7.93 11.05 -7.08
C LEU A 211 9.23 11.69 -7.59
N ARG A 212 9.15 12.79 -8.34
CA ARG A 212 10.30 13.59 -8.80
C ARG A 212 10.84 14.54 -7.74
N GLY A 213 10.08 14.76 -6.67
CA GLY A 213 10.32 15.77 -5.64
C GLY A 213 11.64 15.55 -4.88
N VAL A 214 12.51 16.56 -4.99
CA VAL A 214 13.90 16.67 -4.53
C VAL A 214 13.99 17.05 -3.03
N ASP A 215 13.27 16.34 -2.15
CA ASP A 215 13.34 16.52 -0.68
C ASP A 215 13.47 15.17 0.07
N CYS A 216 13.99 14.14 -0.60
CA CYS A 216 14.50 12.92 0.04
C CYS A 216 16.03 12.91 -0.12
N GLY A 217 16.69 13.72 0.70
CA GLY A 217 18.12 13.66 0.99
C GLY A 217 18.32 13.38 2.47
#